data_AF-A0A7Y4R2F2-F1
#
_entry.id   AF-A0A7Y4R2F2-F1
#
_cell.length_a   1.000
_cell.length_b   1.000
_cell.length_c   1.000
_cell.angle_alpha   90.00
_cell.angle_beta   90.00
_cell.angle_gamma   90.00
#
_symmetry.space_group_name_H-M   'P 1'
#
loop_
_entity.id
_entity.type
_entity.pdbx_description
1 polymer ?
#
loop_
_entity_poly.entity_id
_entity_poly.type
_entity_poly.pdbx_seq_one_letter_code
_entity_poly.pdbx_strand_id
1 'polypeptide(L)'
;MRQLILFAVLLFSVGISSHAQDFYQIQNRWKSNEFIHAEQPQPAVGSIQPGWWSAQWIIVDVDGSGYYQIKNRWKNEFLHIQNGALECSSIQPGWWSAQWALEPVEGSSFVRLRNRWKQETAIHNQNGRLEAGSIDLGWWSAQWQLIKVGEPQPVAVEQPVAMPTVVHQEVSPRNNLNPSAFVPEHGGVVTQISVRYTDQLSLPDNIQVGNQIYFFPQEVIISNTAGLSFDPKNLPIGGQTFTVTEINPKVKLDRPMPMMRNRDNESFSLVVEIF
;
A
#
# COMPACT_ATOMS: atom_id res chain seq x y z
N MET A 1 61.34 -18.64 52.51
CA MET A 1 60.38 -19.01 51.45
C MET A 1 59.39 -17.86 51.27
N ARG A 2 59.51 -17.10 50.17
CA ARG A 2 58.58 -16.02 49.81
C ARG A 2 57.41 -16.63 49.03
N GLN A 3 56.17 -16.46 49.48
CA GLN A 3 54.99 -16.81 48.68
C GLN A 3 54.63 -15.62 47.78
N LEU A 4 54.62 -15.86 46.47
CA LEU A 4 54.05 -14.95 45.47
C LEU A 4 52.53 -15.15 45.46
N ILE A 5 51.78 -14.07 45.69
CA ILE A 5 50.34 -14.02 45.42
C ILE A 5 50.18 -13.54 43.97
N LEU A 6 49.71 -14.42 43.08
CA LEU A 6 49.28 -14.04 41.73
C LEU A 6 47.84 -13.51 41.81
N PHE A 7 47.64 -12.24 41.48
CA PHE A 7 46.33 -11.68 41.19
C PHE A 7 45.99 -11.97 39.72
N ALA A 8 45.05 -12.88 39.49
CA ALA A 8 44.42 -13.05 38.18
C ALA A 8 43.32 -11.99 38.03
N VAL A 9 43.56 -10.98 37.20
CA VAL A 9 42.53 -10.01 36.79
C VAL A 9 41.68 -10.67 35.70
N LEU A 10 40.47 -11.09 36.07
CA LEU A 10 39.48 -11.59 35.12
C LEU A 10 38.84 -10.39 34.42
N LEU A 11 39.25 -10.12 33.17
CA LEU A 11 38.58 -9.17 32.29
C LEU A 11 37.25 -9.78 31.84
N PHE A 12 36.14 -9.36 32.46
CA PHE A 12 34.81 -9.59 31.93
C PHE A 12 34.61 -8.70 30.70
N SER A 13 34.77 -9.27 29.51
CA SER A 13 34.25 -8.65 28.29
C SER A 13 32.73 -8.71 28.33
N VAL A 14 32.09 -7.61 28.74
CA VAL A 14 30.65 -7.42 28.50
C VAL A 14 30.48 -7.33 26.99
N GLY A 15 29.92 -8.38 26.40
CA GLY A 15 29.48 -8.34 25.01
C GLY A 15 28.35 -7.33 24.92
N ILE A 16 28.65 -6.11 24.47
CA ILE A 16 27.62 -5.17 24.04
C ILE A 16 27.08 -5.76 22.75
N SER A 17 25.98 -6.52 22.83
CA SER A 17 25.16 -6.80 21.67
C SER A 17 24.57 -5.47 21.21
N SER A 18 25.21 -4.83 20.24
CA SER A 18 24.60 -3.71 19.53
C SER A 18 23.45 -4.27 18.70
N HIS A 19 22.23 -4.22 19.23
CA HIS A 19 21.07 -4.38 18.37
C HIS A 19 21.07 -3.22 17.38
N ALA A 20 21.35 -3.51 16.11
CA ALA A 20 21.17 -2.54 15.05
C ALA A 20 19.69 -2.13 15.05
N GLN A 21 19.43 -0.82 15.14
CA GLN A 21 18.08 -0.30 15.04
C GLN A 21 17.57 -0.52 13.61
N ASP A 22 16.51 -1.30 13.47
CA ASP A 22 15.84 -1.50 12.18
C ASP A 22 15.07 -0.23 11.79
N PHE A 23 15.18 0.13 10.51
CA PHE A 23 14.44 1.23 9.90
C PHE A 23 13.52 0.69 8.79
N TYR A 24 12.37 1.33 8.62
CA TYR A 24 11.35 0.92 7.65
C TYR A 24 10.91 2.10 6.79
N GLN A 25 10.62 1.82 5.53
CA GLN A 25 9.79 2.67 4.68
C GLN A 25 8.35 2.15 4.73
N ILE A 26 7.38 3.06 4.74
CA ILE A 26 5.96 2.72 4.82
C ILE A 26 5.31 3.08 3.47
N GLN A 27 5.18 2.09 2.60
CA GLN A 27 4.70 2.24 1.23
C GLN A 27 3.20 1.99 1.14
N ASN A 28 2.48 2.80 0.37
CA ASN A 28 1.05 2.61 0.19
C ASN A 28 0.75 1.45 -0.79
N ARG A 29 -0.27 0.64 -0.50
CA ARG A 29 -0.74 -0.43 -1.39
C ARG A 29 -1.38 0.12 -2.67
N TRP A 30 -2.21 1.16 -2.54
CA TRP A 30 -2.97 1.72 -3.66
C TRP A 30 -2.08 2.50 -4.62
N LYS A 31 -1.05 3.20 -4.11
CA LYS A 31 -0.06 3.92 -4.92
C LYS A 31 1.35 3.50 -4.53
N SER A 32 1.94 2.59 -5.30
CA SER A 32 3.26 2.02 -4.98
C SER A 32 4.41 3.04 -5.04
N ASN A 33 4.23 4.19 -5.67
CA ASN A 33 5.22 5.27 -5.63
C ASN A 33 5.09 6.17 -4.39
N GLU A 34 4.06 5.99 -3.56
CA GLU A 34 3.76 6.85 -2.42
C GLU A 34 4.19 6.23 -1.09
N PHE A 35 4.99 6.97 -0.32
CA PHE A 35 5.53 6.58 0.97
C PHE A 35 5.22 7.64 2.02
N ILE A 36 5.01 7.23 3.28
CA ILE A 36 4.88 8.16 4.39
C ILE A 36 6.24 8.81 4.69
N HIS A 37 6.29 10.14 4.73
CA HIS A 37 7.51 10.91 5.03
C HIS A 37 7.20 12.14 5.90
N ALA A 38 8.19 12.60 6.66
CA ALA A 38 8.11 13.77 7.54
C ALA A 38 9.04 14.90 7.07
N GLU A 39 9.18 15.08 5.75
CA GLU A 39 10.02 16.15 5.19
C GLU A 39 9.44 17.53 5.49
N GLN A 40 8.11 17.65 5.42
CA GLN A 40 7.37 18.87 5.69
C GLN A 40 7.06 19.01 7.18
N PRO A 41 6.60 20.20 7.66
CA PRO A 41 6.19 20.36 9.05
C PRO A 41 5.13 19.35 9.49
N GLN A 42 4.16 19.07 8.61
CA GLN A 42 3.18 18.01 8.78
C GLN A 42 3.65 16.73 8.07
N PRO A 43 3.33 15.53 8.58
CA PRO A 43 3.63 14.29 7.88
C PRO A 43 2.82 14.23 6.57
N ALA A 44 3.45 13.71 5.52
CA ALA A 44 2.90 13.67 4.18
C ALA A 44 3.10 12.30 3.54
N VAL A 45 2.48 12.11 2.39
CA VAL A 45 2.64 10.92 1.54
C VAL A 45 3.08 11.38 0.16
N GLY A 46 4.07 10.70 -0.42
CA GLY A 46 4.63 11.09 -1.71
C GLY A 46 5.79 10.21 -2.16
N SER A 47 6.31 10.51 -3.35
CA SER A 47 7.55 9.90 -3.85
C SER A 47 8.72 10.30 -2.96
N ILE A 48 9.66 9.38 -2.78
CA ILE A 48 10.87 9.58 -1.97
C ILE A 48 12.11 9.23 -2.79
N GLN A 49 13.27 9.80 -2.44
CA GLN A 49 14.54 9.43 -3.05
C GLN A 49 15.35 8.51 -2.13
N PRO A 50 16.28 7.71 -2.68
CA PRO A 50 17.21 6.94 -1.87
C PRO A 50 17.93 7.80 -0.83
N GLY A 51 18.04 7.30 0.40
CA GLY A 51 18.73 8.00 1.49
C GLY A 51 17.90 9.04 2.24
N TRP A 52 16.66 9.33 1.85
CA TRP A 52 15.79 10.25 2.59
C TRP A 52 15.42 9.70 3.98
N TRP A 53 16.12 10.16 5.01
CA TRP A 53 15.83 9.76 6.41
C TRP A 53 14.47 10.26 6.89
N SER A 54 13.91 11.31 6.27
CA SER A 54 12.56 11.79 6.51
C SER A 54 11.48 10.76 6.18
N ALA A 55 11.78 9.79 5.31
CA ALA A 55 10.90 8.69 4.91
C ALA A 55 11.24 7.36 5.62
N GLN A 56 12.11 7.39 6.62
CA GLN A 56 12.52 6.21 7.37
C GLN A 56 11.98 6.27 8.80
N TRP A 57 11.42 5.14 9.23
CA TRP A 57 10.67 5.03 10.46
C TRP A 57 11.18 3.88 11.31
N ILE A 58 11.16 4.07 12.62
CA ILE A 58 11.37 3.01 13.59
C ILE A 58 10.00 2.61 14.11
N ILE A 59 9.71 1.30 14.08
CA ILE A 59 8.51 0.72 14.68
C ILE A 59 8.89 0.30 16.11
N VAL A 60 8.53 1.13 17.09
CA VAL A 60 8.87 0.93 18.50
C VAL A 60 7.74 0.16 19.17
N ASP A 61 8.02 -1.06 19.61
CA ASP A 61 7.08 -1.86 20.39
C ASP A 61 6.79 -1.20 21.75
N VAL A 62 5.51 -1.14 22.12
CA VAL A 62 5.06 -0.60 23.42
C VAL A 62 4.94 -1.76 24.40
N ASP A 63 6.06 -2.14 24.99
CA ASP A 63 6.16 -3.12 26.10
C ASP A 63 5.39 -4.44 25.87
N GLY A 64 5.41 -4.98 24.65
CA GLY A 64 4.73 -6.22 24.27
C GLY A 64 3.21 -6.12 24.22
N SER A 65 2.64 -4.92 24.24
CA SER A 65 1.18 -4.71 24.28
C SER A 65 0.46 -4.96 22.95
N GLY A 66 1.21 -5.25 21.87
CA GLY A 66 0.67 -5.35 20.50
C GLY A 66 0.41 -3.99 19.84
N TYR A 67 0.83 -2.90 20.48
CA TYR A 67 0.79 -1.54 19.94
C TYR A 67 2.20 -1.02 19.72
N TYR A 68 2.32 -0.13 18.75
CA TYR A 68 3.59 0.40 18.30
C TYR A 68 3.56 1.93 18.22
N GLN A 69 4.69 2.57 18.50
CA GLN A 69 4.92 3.96 18.16
C GLN A 69 5.74 4.02 16.86
N ILE A 70 5.35 4.92 15.96
CA ILE A 70 6.00 5.07 14.65
C ILE A 70 6.87 6.32 14.71
N LYS A 71 8.18 6.12 14.88
CA LYS A 71 9.14 7.19 15.14
C LYS A 71 9.93 7.55 13.87
N ASN A 72 9.97 8.81 13.50
CA ASN A 72 10.75 9.28 12.36
C ASN A 72 12.25 9.25 12.68
N ARG A 73 13.06 8.69 11.77
CA ARG A 73 14.52 8.65 11.90
C ARG A 73 15.14 10.04 11.89
N TRP A 74 14.67 10.94 11.03
CA TRP A 74 15.29 12.25 10.84
C TRP A 74 14.97 13.22 11.97
N LYS A 75 13.68 13.35 12.31
CA LYS A 75 13.22 14.30 13.34
C LYS A 75 13.24 13.76 14.76
N ASN A 76 13.34 12.43 14.93
CA ASN A 76 13.23 11.77 16.23
C ASN A 76 11.85 11.99 16.91
N GLU A 77 10.82 12.26 16.11
CA GLU A 77 9.44 12.54 16.48
C GLU A 77 8.51 11.38 16.12
N PHE A 78 7.26 11.39 16.58
CA PHE A 78 6.33 10.27 16.44
C PHE A 78 5.03 10.67 15.74
N LEU A 79 4.49 9.76 14.93
CA LEU A 79 3.15 9.91 14.38
C LEU A 79 2.09 9.80 15.48
N HIS A 80 1.19 10.80 15.55
CA HIS A 80 0.10 10.80 16.52
C HIS A 80 -1.11 11.60 16.04
N ILE A 81 -2.25 11.45 16.75
CA ILE A 81 -3.49 12.20 16.50
C ILE A 81 -3.96 13.02 17.71
N GLN A 82 -3.04 13.42 18.61
CA GLN A 82 -3.37 14.09 19.86
C GLN A 82 -4.29 15.31 19.68
N ASN A 83 -4.05 16.12 18.65
CA ASN A 83 -4.82 17.33 18.36
C ASN A 83 -5.92 17.10 17.30
N GLY A 84 -6.27 15.84 17.01
CA GLY A 84 -7.31 15.45 16.06
C GLY A 84 -6.79 15.12 14.67
N ALA A 85 -5.90 15.93 14.10
CA ALA A 85 -5.24 15.64 12.84
C ALA A 85 -4.01 14.73 13.02
N LEU A 86 -3.59 14.05 11.94
CA LEU A 86 -2.35 13.30 11.94
C LEU A 86 -1.17 14.28 11.94
N GLU A 87 -0.31 14.16 12.93
CA GLU A 87 0.85 15.01 13.16
C GLU A 87 2.09 14.14 13.39
N CYS A 88 3.27 14.76 13.24
CA CYS A 88 4.56 14.16 13.58
C CYS A 88 5.26 15.14 14.53
N SER A 89 5.30 14.82 15.82
CA SER A 89 5.95 15.69 16.81
C SER A 89 6.43 14.89 18.04
N SER A 90 6.98 15.60 19.03
CA SER A 90 7.33 14.99 20.32
C SER A 90 6.06 14.56 21.09
N ILE A 91 6.13 13.40 21.74
CA ILE A 91 5.01 12.83 22.51
C ILE A 91 5.35 12.74 23.99
N GLN A 92 4.34 12.67 24.85
CA GLN A 92 4.54 12.34 26.26
C GLN A 92 4.37 10.83 26.49
N PRO A 93 4.99 10.26 27.53
CA PRO A 93 4.78 8.87 27.92
C PRO A 93 3.29 8.56 28.11
N GLY A 94 2.85 7.40 27.60
CA GLY A 94 1.48 6.93 27.76
C GLY A 94 0.44 7.53 26.79
N TRP A 95 0.82 8.43 25.88
CA TRP A 95 -0.12 8.93 24.86
C TRP A 95 -0.63 7.81 23.95
N TRP A 96 -1.87 7.37 24.17
CA TRP A 96 -2.52 6.38 23.29
C TRP A 96 -2.77 6.93 21.88
N SER A 97 -2.85 8.25 21.72
CA SER A 97 -2.96 8.92 20.43
C SER A 97 -1.74 8.73 19.52
N ALA A 98 -0.59 8.36 20.10
CA ALA A 98 0.66 8.06 19.40
C ALA A 98 0.94 6.55 19.24
N GLN A 99 -0.02 5.70 19.63
CA GLN A 99 0.10 4.25 19.58
C GLN A 99 -0.81 3.67 18.51
N TRP A 100 -0.25 2.75 17.73
CA TRP A 100 -0.86 2.20 16.54
C TRP A 100 -0.82 0.68 16.59
N ALA A 101 -1.94 0.04 16.30
CA ALA A 101 -1.98 -1.38 15.97
C ALA A 101 -1.56 -1.55 14.51
N LEU A 102 -0.67 -2.50 14.24
CA LEU A 102 -0.31 -2.96 12.90
C LEU A 102 -1.20 -4.15 12.57
N GLU A 103 -2.41 -3.89 12.08
CA GLU A 103 -3.38 -4.95 11.82
C GLU A 103 -3.10 -5.62 10.48
N PRO A 104 -2.81 -6.93 10.44
CA PRO A 104 -2.59 -7.63 9.20
C PRO A 104 -3.84 -7.62 8.32
N VAL A 105 -3.65 -7.43 7.03
CA VAL A 105 -4.70 -7.61 6.03
C VAL A 105 -4.67 -9.07 5.58
N GLU A 106 -5.72 -9.82 5.94
CA GLU A 106 -5.86 -11.25 5.64
C GLU A 106 -5.52 -11.58 4.17
N GLY A 107 -4.73 -12.65 3.98
CA GLY A 107 -4.29 -13.10 2.66
C GLY A 107 -3.24 -12.19 1.98
N SER A 108 -2.59 -11.28 2.71
CA SER A 108 -1.57 -10.40 2.14
C SER A 108 -0.45 -10.03 3.13
N SER A 109 0.59 -9.36 2.63
CA SER A 109 1.69 -8.80 3.43
C SER A 109 1.45 -7.37 3.92
N PHE A 110 0.25 -6.81 3.70
CA PHE A 110 -0.06 -5.43 4.05
C PHE A 110 -0.63 -5.34 5.47
N VAL A 111 -0.47 -4.16 6.08
CA VAL A 111 -1.04 -3.83 7.39
C VAL A 111 -1.90 -2.58 7.31
N ARG A 112 -2.87 -2.44 8.22
CA ARG A 112 -3.52 -1.17 8.54
C ARG A 112 -2.90 -0.60 9.81
N LEU A 113 -2.68 0.71 9.84
CA LEU A 113 -2.13 1.42 10.99
C LEU A 113 -3.29 2.07 11.76
N ARG A 114 -3.90 1.30 12.69
CA ARG A 114 -5.10 1.73 13.43
C ARG A 114 -4.72 2.36 14.77
N ASN A 115 -5.34 3.49 15.11
CA ASN A 115 -4.99 4.22 16.32
C ASN A 115 -5.56 3.53 17.58
N ARG A 116 -4.76 3.45 18.66
CA ARG A 116 -5.18 2.89 19.94
C ARG A 116 -6.24 3.73 20.65
N TRP A 117 -6.11 5.06 20.59
CA TRP A 117 -7.03 5.97 21.28
C TRP A 117 -8.39 6.06 20.58
N LYS A 118 -8.39 6.07 19.24
CA LYS A 118 -9.60 6.07 18.41
C LYS A 118 -9.60 4.87 17.46
N GLN A 119 -10.24 3.78 17.87
CA GLN A 119 -10.21 2.50 17.14
C GLN A 119 -10.85 2.54 15.74
N GLU A 120 -11.76 3.49 15.50
CA GLU A 120 -12.31 3.71 14.15
C GLU A 120 -11.34 4.44 13.22
N THR A 121 -10.25 5.01 13.75
CA THR A 121 -9.31 5.86 13.01
C THR A 121 -8.08 5.08 12.57
N ALA A 122 -7.74 5.16 11.28
CA ALA A 122 -6.50 4.61 10.74
C ALA A 122 -5.81 5.59 9.78
N ILE A 123 -4.51 5.41 9.59
CA ILE A 123 -3.73 6.23 8.64
C ILE A 123 -4.07 5.81 7.20
N HIS A 124 -4.42 6.78 6.36
CA HIS A 124 -4.76 6.56 4.96
C HIS A 124 -4.35 7.74 4.07
N ASN A 125 -4.28 7.51 2.76
CA ASN A 125 -4.11 8.57 1.75
C ASN A 125 -5.34 8.76 0.84
N GLN A 126 -6.52 8.32 1.29
CA GLN A 126 -7.79 8.32 0.54
C GLN A 126 -8.06 9.62 -0.25
N ASN A 127 -7.84 10.79 0.38
CA ASN A 127 -8.13 12.09 -0.20
C ASN A 127 -6.94 12.72 -0.93
N GLY A 128 -5.93 11.92 -1.30
CA GLY A 128 -4.72 12.37 -2.00
C GLY A 128 -3.67 13.01 -1.08
N ARG A 129 -3.89 13.01 0.23
CA ARG A 129 -2.95 13.45 1.26
C ARG A 129 -2.98 12.48 2.42
N LEU A 130 -1.88 12.44 3.18
CA LEU A 130 -1.79 11.61 4.37
C LEU A 130 -2.68 12.17 5.47
N GLU A 131 -3.61 11.35 5.96
CA GLU A 131 -4.58 11.69 6.98
C GLU A 131 -4.78 10.50 7.94
N ALA A 132 -5.43 10.75 9.06
CA ALA A 132 -5.96 9.72 9.92
C ALA A 132 -7.47 9.95 10.09
N GLY A 133 -8.27 8.96 9.73
CA GLY A 133 -9.73 9.06 9.75
C GLY A 133 -10.41 7.71 9.76
N SER A 134 -11.75 7.72 9.76
CA SER A 134 -12.55 6.52 9.57
C SER A 134 -12.29 5.88 8.21
N ILE A 135 -12.14 4.56 8.20
CA ILE A 135 -11.86 3.78 7.00
C ILE A 135 -12.82 2.59 6.90
N ASP A 136 -13.13 2.17 5.67
CA ASP A 136 -13.67 0.83 5.46
C ASP A 136 -12.52 -0.18 5.34
N LEU A 137 -12.75 -1.42 5.79
CA LEU A 137 -11.74 -2.48 5.71
C LEU A 137 -11.23 -2.69 4.27
N GLY A 138 -12.07 -2.49 3.25
CA GLY A 138 -11.69 -2.68 1.85
C GLY A 138 -10.72 -1.64 1.28
N TRP A 139 -10.47 -0.52 1.95
CA TRP A 139 -9.71 0.60 1.37
C TRP A 139 -8.22 0.27 1.27
N TRP A 140 -7.71 0.10 0.05
CA TRP A 140 -6.27 -0.06 -0.19
C TRP A 140 -5.48 1.21 0.15
N SER A 141 -6.14 2.36 0.18
CA SER A 141 -5.57 3.65 0.63
C SER A 141 -5.15 3.67 2.10
N ALA A 142 -5.68 2.73 2.90
CA ALA A 142 -5.35 2.57 4.31
C ALA A 142 -4.45 1.34 4.57
N GLN A 143 -3.94 0.70 3.52
CA GLN A 143 -3.11 -0.49 3.59
C GLN A 143 -1.67 -0.16 3.20
N TRP A 144 -0.74 -0.60 4.04
CA TRP A 144 0.65 -0.19 3.98
C TRP A 144 1.56 -1.40 4.00
N GLN A 145 2.65 -1.33 3.24
CA GLN A 145 3.75 -2.29 3.31
C GLN A 145 4.88 -1.67 4.12
N LEU A 146 5.40 -2.44 5.08
CA LEU A 146 6.60 -2.07 5.84
C LEU A 146 7.81 -2.70 5.14
N ILE A 147 8.64 -1.88 4.52
CA ILE A 147 9.85 -2.31 3.82
C ILE A 147 11.04 -2.01 4.69
N LYS A 148 11.77 -3.04 5.12
CA LYS A 148 12.98 -2.88 5.92
C LYS A 148 14.10 -2.25 5.10
N VAL A 149 14.69 -1.16 5.61
CA VAL A 149 15.79 -0.43 4.98
C VAL A 149 17.10 -1.15 5.25
N GLY A 150 17.88 -1.41 4.19
CA GLY A 150 19.17 -2.10 4.31
C GLY A 150 19.07 -3.62 4.15
N GLU A 151 17.86 -4.18 4.10
CA GLU A 151 17.67 -5.38 3.30
C GLU A 151 17.83 -4.96 1.83
N PRO A 152 18.50 -5.76 0.98
CA PRO A 152 18.33 -5.58 -0.44
C PRO A 152 16.82 -5.67 -0.67
N GLN A 153 16.22 -4.59 -1.17
CA GLN A 153 15.00 -4.75 -1.95
C GLN A 153 15.29 -5.90 -2.94
N PRO A 154 14.30 -6.68 -3.41
CA PRO A 154 14.49 -7.35 -4.69
C PRO A 154 14.80 -6.24 -5.69
N VAL A 155 16.09 -5.95 -5.83
CA VAL A 155 16.64 -5.20 -6.92
C VAL A 155 16.17 -6.06 -8.09
N ALA A 156 15.36 -5.49 -8.97
CA ALA A 156 15.46 -5.89 -10.35
C ALA A 156 16.94 -5.71 -10.67
N VAL A 157 17.70 -6.80 -10.54
CA VAL A 157 19.10 -6.80 -10.90
C VAL A 157 19.04 -6.63 -12.40
N GLU A 158 19.36 -5.43 -12.89
CA GLU A 158 19.88 -5.29 -14.24
C GLU A 158 21.25 -6.00 -14.25
N GLN A 159 21.22 -7.33 -14.18
CA GLN A 159 22.32 -8.14 -14.68
C GLN A 159 22.33 -7.91 -16.19
N PRO A 160 23.49 -7.76 -16.83
CA PRO A 160 23.57 -7.90 -18.27
C PRO A 160 23.26 -9.36 -18.60
N VAL A 161 21.98 -9.69 -18.74
CA VAL A 161 21.53 -11.02 -19.13
C VAL A 161 21.78 -11.12 -20.63
N ALA A 162 22.68 -12.03 -21.02
CA ALA A 162 22.76 -12.49 -22.38
C ALA A 162 21.35 -12.84 -22.86
N MET A 163 20.93 -12.22 -23.97
CA MET A 163 19.56 -12.29 -24.48
C MET A 163 19.05 -13.74 -24.50
N PRO A 164 18.07 -14.11 -23.66
CA PRO A 164 17.14 -15.12 -24.08
C PRO A 164 16.23 -14.43 -25.11
N THR A 165 15.99 -15.09 -26.24
CA THR A 165 14.89 -14.72 -27.13
C THR A 165 13.57 -14.95 -26.38
N VAL A 166 13.22 -14.00 -25.53
CA VAL A 166 11.88 -13.81 -25.01
C VAL A 166 11.14 -13.16 -26.15
N VAL A 167 10.27 -13.93 -26.79
CA VAL A 167 9.20 -13.36 -27.60
C VAL A 167 8.37 -12.52 -26.63
N HIS A 168 8.71 -11.24 -26.51
CA HIS A 168 7.77 -10.24 -26.04
C HIS A 168 6.65 -10.29 -27.07
N GLN A 169 5.51 -10.86 -26.71
CA GLN A 169 4.29 -10.30 -27.26
C GLN A 169 4.25 -8.88 -26.70
N GLU A 170 4.66 -7.92 -27.52
CA GLU A 170 4.37 -6.51 -27.29
C GLU A 170 2.90 -6.41 -26.93
N VAL A 171 2.59 -6.11 -25.67
CA VAL A 171 1.29 -5.56 -25.33
C VAL A 171 1.27 -4.21 -26.01
N SER A 172 0.77 -4.18 -27.25
CA SER A 172 0.51 -2.94 -27.96
C SER A 172 -0.26 -2.03 -27.01
N PRO A 173 0.00 -0.71 -26.97
CA PRO A 173 -0.84 0.22 -26.23
C PRO A 173 -2.26 0.11 -26.80
N ARG A 174 -3.10 -0.71 -26.16
CA ARG A 174 -4.50 -0.87 -26.54
C ARG A 174 -5.21 0.36 -25.98
N ASN A 175 -5.01 1.48 -26.66
CA ASN A 175 -5.72 2.75 -26.41
C ASN A 175 -7.14 2.67 -26.97
N ASN A 176 -7.76 1.49 -26.93
CA ASN A 176 -8.99 1.20 -27.63
C ASN A 176 -10.01 0.67 -26.62
N LEU A 177 -11.11 1.40 -26.45
CA LEU A 177 -12.24 0.94 -25.66
C LEU A 177 -13.15 -0.03 -26.44
N ASN A 178 -12.82 -0.36 -27.69
CA ASN A 178 -13.57 -1.32 -28.50
C ASN A 178 -13.30 -2.76 -28.03
N PRO A 179 -14.32 -3.49 -27.53
CA PRO A 179 -14.19 -4.89 -27.13
C PRO A 179 -13.60 -5.79 -28.20
N SER A 180 -13.88 -5.52 -29.48
CA SER A 180 -13.40 -6.33 -30.62
C SER A 180 -11.88 -6.28 -30.81
N ALA A 181 -11.19 -5.34 -30.15
CA ALA A 181 -9.73 -5.24 -30.17
C ALA A 181 -9.04 -6.15 -29.14
N PHE A 182 -9.80 -6.87 -28.32
CA PHE A 182 -9.31 -7.76 -27.27
C PHE A 182 -9.71 -9.19 -27.59
N VAL A 183 -8.79 -10.11 -27.31
CA VAL A 183 -9.01 -11.55 -27.47
C VAL A 183 -9.34 -12.11 -26.08
N PRO A 184 -10.43 -12.88 -25.93
CA PRO A 184 -10.74 -13.55 -24.67
C PRO A 184 -9.58 -14.46 -24.23
N GLU A 185 -9.17 -14.37 -22.96
CA GLU A 185 -8.10 -15.20 -22.37
C GLU A 185 -8.66 -16.41 -21.62
N HIS A 186 -9.94 -16.35 -21.22
CA HIS A 186 -10.64 -17.34 -20.40
C HIS A 186 -11.82 -17.98 -21.13
N GLY A 187 -12.00 -17.70 -22.42
CA GLY A 187 -13.12 -18.20 -23.24
C GLY A 187 -14.45 -17.52 -22.95
N GLY A 188 -14.42 -16.36 -22.27
CA GLY A 188 -15.58 -15.56 -21.91
C GLY A 188 -16.01 -14.58 -23.00
N VAL A 189 -16.97 -13.72 -22.62
CA VAL A 189 -17.45 -12.62 -23.43
C VAL A 189 -16.66 -11.36 -23.12
N VAL A 190 -15.98 -10.83 -24.13
CA VAL A 190 -15.30 -9.54 -24.02
C VAL A 190 -16.31 -8.42 -24.21
N THR A 191 -16.37 -7.50 -23.24
CA THR A 191 -17.34 -6.40 -23.23
C THR A 191 -16.76 -5.14 -22.61
N GLN A 192 -17.38 -4.00 -22.89
CA GLN A 192 -17.06 -2.73 -22.26
C GLN A 192 -17.95 -2.53 -21.03
N ILE A 193 -17.35 -2.12 -19.92
CA ILE A 193 -18.06 -1.74 -18.69
C ILE A 193 -17.71 -0.30 -18.32
N SER A 194 -18.55 0.31 -17.48
CA SER A 194 -18.27 1.62 -16.90
C SER A 194 -18.03 1.51 -15.40
N VAL A 195 -16.99 2.19 -14.93
CA VAL A 195 -16.63 2.29 -13.52
C VAL A 195 -16.84 3.74 -13.09
N ARG A 196 -17.75 3.94 -12.13
CA ARG A 196 -17.95 5.24 -11.49
C ARG A 196 -17.17 5.36 -10.18
N TYR A 197 -17.22 4.28 -9.39
CA TYR A 197 -16.48 4.09 -8.16
C TYR A 197 -16.06 2.62 -8.05
N THR A 198 -15.17 2.33 -7.10
CA THR A 198 -14.69 0.98 -6.76
C THR A 198 -15.79 -0.05 -6.50
N ASP A 199 -16.99 0.37 -6.12
CA ASP A 199 -18.14 -0.49 -5.87
C ASP A 199 -19.32 -0.22 -6.83
N GLN A 200 -19.11 0.60 -7.86
CA GLN A 200 -20.14 1.01 -8.82
C GLN A 200 -19.68 0.69 -10.24
N LEU A 201 -19.88 -0.58 -10.59
CA LEU A 201 -19.68 -1.14 -11.91
C LEU A 201 -21.02 -1.21 -12.65
N SER A 202 -21.04 -0.72 -13.88
CA SER A 202 -22.13 -1.00 -14.83
C SER A 202 -21.76 -2.27 -15.59
N LEU A 203 -22.27 -3.41 -15.13
CA LEU A 203 -22.10 -4.72 -15.78
C LEU A 203 -23.28 -5.04 -16.71
N PRO A 204 -23.13 -5.96 -17.67
CA PRO A 204 -24.24 -6.45 -18.49
C PRO A 204 -25.36 -7.10 -17.66
N ASP A 205 -26.60 -7.00 -18.14
CA ASP A 205 -27.81 -7.49 -17.45
C ASP A 205 -27.81 -9.01 -17.15
N ASN A 206 -27.02 -9.78 -17.90
CA ASN A 206 -26.92 -11.23 -17.76
C ASN A 206 -25.86 -11.70 -16.75
N ILE A 207 -25.26 -10.79 -15.97
CA ILE A 207 -24.28 -11.17 -14.93
C ILE A 207 -24.94 -12.01 -13.83
N GLN A 208 -24.25 -13.07 -13.40
CA GLN A 208 -24.69 -14.00 -12.36
C GLN A 208 -23.66 -14.07 -11.22
N VAL A 209 -24.14 -14.43 -10.03
CA VAL A 209 -23.25 -14.83 -8.93
C VAL A 209 -22.42 -16.04 -9.38
N GLY A 210 -21.11 -15.96 -9.18
CA GLY A 210 -20.14 -16.94 -9.63
C GLY A 210 -19.42 -16.56 -10.92
N ASN A 211 -19.94 -15.60 -11.71
CA ASN A 211 -19.20 -15.11 -12.88
C ASN A 211 -17.87 -14.48 -12.47
N GLN A 212 -16.87 -14.68 -13.31
CA GLN A 212 -15.55 -14.09 -13.16
C GLN A 212 -15.36 -12.95 -14.16
N ILE A 213 -14.76 -11.87 -13.70
CA ILE A 213 -14.50 -10.65 -14.48
C ILE A 213 -12.99 -10.47 -14.53
N TYR A 214 -12.41 -10.71 -15.69
CA TYR A 214 -11.00 -10.44 -15.97
C TYR A 214 -10.86 -9.03 -16.57
N PHE A 215 -10.03 -8.20 -15.94
CA PHE A 215 -9.74 -6.85 -16.39
C PHE A 215 -8.47 -6.86 -17.24
N PHE A 216 -8.61 -6.59 -18.54
CA PHE A 216 -7.45 -6.56 -19.43
C PHE A 216 -6.44 -5.47 -19.01
N PRO A 217 -5.13 -5.74 -19.13
CA PRO A 217 -4.11 -4.68 -19.16
C PRO A 217 -4.41 -3.74 -20.34
N GLN A 218 -4.71 -2.47 -20.03
CA GLN A 218 -5.08 -1.45 -21.03
C GLN A 218 -4.78 -0.04 -20.51
N GLU A 219 -4.61 0.92 -21.43
CA GLU A 219 -4.65 2.35 -21.09
C GLU A 219 -6.10 2.84 -21.07
N VAL A 220 -6.46 3.62 -20.05
CA VAL A 220 -7.79 4.22 -19.92
C VAL A 220 -7.77 5.64 -20.48
N ILE A 221 -8.58 5.88 -21.52
CA ILE A 221 -8.73 7.22 -22.10
C ILE A 221 -9.71 8.01 -21.23
N ILE A 222 -9.18 8.99 -20.48
CA ILE A 222 -9.96 9.90 -19.65
C ILE A 222 -9.61 11.33 -20.05
N SER A 223 -10.62 12.12 -20.44
CA SER A 223 -10.47 13.51 -20.89
C SER A 223 -10.02 14.46 -19.78
N ASN A 224 -10.38 14.16 -18.53
CA ASN A 224 -9.99 14.92 -17.35
C ASN A 224 -9.31 14.01 -16.32
N THR A 225 -8.00 14.18 -16.14
CA THR A 225 -7.19 13.40 -15.21
C THR A 225 -7.07 14.05 -13.83
N ALA A 226 -7.70 15.22 -13.61
CA ALA A 226 -7.59 15.94 -12.35
C ALA A 226 -8.21 15.12 -11.20
N GLY A 227 -7.37 14.74 -10.23
CA GLY A 227 -7.78 13.91 -9.08
C GLY A 227 -8.22 12.50 -9.46
N LEU A 228 -7.71 11.98 -10.58
CA LEU A 228 -7.71 10.56 -10.86
C LEU A 228 -6.93 9.82 -9.76
N SER A 229 -7.51 8.73 -9.30
CA SER A 229 -6.97 7.92 -8.20
C SER A 229 -5.93 6.89 -8.65
N PHE A 230 -5.82 6.63 -9.95
CA PHE A 230 -4.94 5.62 -10.52
C PHE A 230 -4.18 6.18 -11.72
N ASP A 231 -3.12 5.49 -12.14
CA ASP A 231 -2.42 5.80 -13.38
C ASP A 231 -3.24 5.27 -14.57
N PRO A 232 -3.74 6.13 -15.47
CA PRO A 232 -4.53 5.69 -16.61
C PRO A 232 -3.70 4.92 -17.63
N LYS A 233 -2.37 5.02 -17.62
CA LYS A 233 -1.49 4.24 -18.51
C LYS A 233 -1.12 2.88 -17.93
N ASN A 234 -1.23 2.74 -16.61
CA ASN A 234 -0.91 1.51 -15.91
C ASN A 234 -2.05 1.17 -14.93
N LEU A 235 -3.07 0.51 -15.48
CA LEU A 235 -4.28 0.18 -14.77
C LEU A 235 -3.99 -0.74 -13.58
N PRO A 236 -4.27 -0.35 -12.32
CA PRO A 236 -3.92 -1.16 -11.15
C PRO A 236 -4.61 -2.52 -11.09
N ILE A 237 -5.76 -2.66 -11.77
CA ILE A 237 -6.52 -3.91 -11.89
C ILE A 237 -6.22 -4.68 -13.18
N GLY A 238 -5.37 -4.15 -14.07
CA GLY A 238 -5.00 -4.84 -15.30
C GLY A 238 -4.37 -6.21 -14.99
N GLY A 239 -4.84 -7.23 -15.69
CA GLY A 239 -4.42 -8.63 -15.51
C GLY A 239 -5.05 -9.32 -14.30
N GLN A 240 -6.01 -8.70 -13.60
CA GLN A 240 -6.66 -9.30 -12.44
C GLN A 240 -8.05 -9.82 -12.76
N THR A 241 -8.41 -10.94 -12.12
CA THR A 241 -9.75 -11.54 -12.16
C THR A 241 -10.46 -11.33 -10.83
N PHE A 242 -11.75 -11.04 -10.85
CA PHE A 242 -12.61 -10.92 -9.68
C PHE A 242 -13.84 -11.79 -9.85
N THR A 243 -14.36 -12.35 -8.76
CA THR A 243 -15.56 -13.19 -8.80
C THR A 243 -16.77 -12.43 -8.28
N VAL A 244 -17.89 -12.45 -8.99
CA VAL A 244 -19.15 -11.84 -8.56
C VAL A 244 -19.76 -12.68 -7.44
N THR A 245 -19.96 -12.09 -6.27
CA THR A 245 -20.50 -12.78 -5.08
C THR A 245 -21.93 -12.41 -4.79
N GLU A 246 -22.36 -11.19 -5.15
CA GLU A 246 -23.72 -10.69 -5.00
C GLU A 246 -24.05 -9.78 -6.19
N ILE A 247 -25.32 -9.73 -6.62
CA ILE A 247 -25.79 -8.84 -7.71
C ILE A 247 -26.89 -7.86 -7.26
N ASN A 248 -27.63 -8.17 -6.19
CA ASN A 248 -28.73 -7.37 -5.66
C ASN A 248 -28.46 -7.03 -4.18
N PRO A 249 -28.56 -5.76 -3.75
CA PRO A 249 -28.99 -4.56 -4.49
C PRO A 249 -27.89 -3.89 -5.32
N LYS A 250 -26.64 -4.34 -5.19
CA LYS A 250 -25.47 -3.89 -5.97
C LYS A 250 -24.55 -5.07 -6.19
N VAL A 251 -23.76 -5.02 -7.26
CA VAL A 251 -22.72 -6.01 -7.52
C VAL A 251 -21.65 -5.93 -6.43
N LYS A 252 -21.31 -7.09 -5.86
CA LYS A 252 -20.12 -7.26 -5.03
C LYS A 252 -19.18 -8.28 -5.65
N LEU A 253 -17.90 -8.05 -5.39
CA LEU A 253 -16.81 -8.93 -5.80
C LEU A 253 -16.28 -9.69 -4.57
N ASP A 254 -15.61 -10.81 -4.81
CA ASP A 254 -14.93 -11.64 -3.81
C ASP A 254 -13.87 -10.89 -3.00
N ARG A 255 -13.33 -9.82 -3.59
CA ARG A 255 -12.39 -8.91 -2.93
C ARG A 255 -12.60 -7.48 -3.41
N PRO A 256 -12.27 -6.48 -2.58
CA PRO A 256 -12.40 -5.08 -2.98
C PRO A 256 -11.46 -4.75 -4.14
N MET A 257 -11.95 -3.99 -5.12
CA MET A 257 -11.11 -3.34 -6.12
C MET A 257 -10.31 -2.19 -5.48
N PRO A 258 -9.18 -1.75 -6.07
CA PRO A 258 -8.50 -0.51 -5.70
C PRO A 258 -9.42 0.70 -5.88
N MET A 259 -9.01 1.86 -5.35
CA MET A 259 -9.70 3.11 -5.66
C MET A 259 -9.58 3.42 -7.16
N MET A 260 -10.72 3.35 -7.85
CA MET A 260 -10.86 3.48 -9.29
C MET A 260 -11.83 4.65 -9.57
N ARG A 261 -11.46 5.83 -9.08
CA ARG A 261 -12.23 7.08 -9.03
C ARG A 261 -11.61 8.21 -9.87
N ASN A 262 -12.47 8.96 -10.55
CA ASN A 262 -12.21 10.32 -11.06
C ASN A 262 -12.76 11.38 -10.06
N ARG A 263 -12.11 12.55 -9.90
CA ARG A 263 -12.51 13.59 -8.92
C ARG A 263 -13.93 14.09 -9.14
N ASP A 264 -14.38 14.13 -10.38
CA ASP A 264 -15.59 14.84 -10.83
C ASP A 264 -16.87 13.98 -10.92
N ASN A 265 -16.94 12.85 -10.19
CA ASN A 265 -18.10 11.94 -10.19
C ASN A 265 -18.45 11.37 -11.60
N GLU A 266 -17.50 11.49 -12.53
CA GLU A 266 -17.58 10.94 -13.88
C GLU A 266 -17.21 9.46 -13.87
N SER A 267 -17.82 8.71 -14.78
CA SER A 267 -17.46 7.31 -15.04
C SER A 267 -16.39 7.25 -16.12
N PHE A 268 -15.54 6.22 -16.08
CA PHE A 268 -14.68 5.85 -17.19
C PHE A 268 -14.97 4.42 -17.62
N SER A 269 -14.61 4.08 -18.84
CA SER A 269 -14.85 2.75 -19.39
C SER A 269 -13.60 1.89 -19.37
N LEU A 270 -13.82 0.58 -19.28
CA LEU A 270 -12.81 -0.47 -19.36
C LEU A 270 -13.33 -1.58 -20.25
N VAL A 271 -12.45 -2.24 -20.99
CA VAL A 271 -12.75 -3.54 -21.60
C VAL A 271 -12.41 -4.65 -20.61
N VAL A 272 -13.33 -5.59 -20.43
CA VAL A 272 -13.20 -6.76 -19.55
C VAL A 272 -13.64 -8.02 -20.29
N GLU A 273 -13.26 -9.18 -19.77
CA GLU A 273 -13.82 -10.47 -20.15
C GLU A 273 -14.66 -11.02 -18.99
N ILE A 274 -15.87 -11.47 -19.30
CA ILE A 274 -16.79 -12.08 -18.32
C ILE A 274 -16.98 -13.55 -18.67
N PHE A 275 -16.79 -14.46 -17.71
CA PHE A 275 -16.90 -15.91 -17.89
C PHE A 275 -17.54 -16.62 -16.69
#